data_AF-B5Y4N2-F1
#
_entry.id   AF-B5Y4N2-F1
#
_cell.length_a   1.000
_cell.length_b   1.000
_cell.length_c   1.000
_cell.angle_alpha   90.00
_cell.angle_beta   90.00
_cell.angle_gamma   90.00
#
_symmetry.space_group_name_H-M   'P 1'
#
loop_
_entity.id
_entity.type
_entity.pdbx_description
1 polymer ?
#
loop_
_entity_poly.entity_id
_entity_poly.type
_entity_poly.pdbx_seq_one_letter_code
_entity_poly.pdbx_strand_id
1 'polypeptide(L)'
;MPKNPHLPTVSYRTISSCIGYTYFISWSVSFYPQLLANYRRRTTRGLSPDFCALNVLGFACYATYNVAMYGSPYIHKLYRERYGNDAEITVQSNDVAFAVHAFLLASLTLFQIGYYDGFRSQTPSRFIGKVLLAVISLILAFPIVIYWRIWKSNWLDFVYVLSFVKIFVTMIKYVPQVILNFQRKSTAGWSIWQILLDLNGGLLSDLQLVLDATALQDFSGITGNLAKFFLGFVSIVFDAIFMVQHYALYRS
;
A
#
# COMPACT_ATOMS: atom_id res chain seq x y z
N MET A 1 -10.02 7.47 13.46
CA MET A 1 -8.82 8.30 13.17
C MET A 1 -8.38 8.96 14.44
N PRO A 2 -7.08 9.08 14.76
CA PRO A 2 -6.66 9.23 16.14
C PRO A 2 -7.07 10.61 16.65
N LYS A 3 -8.22 10.63 17.34
CA LYS A 3 -8.36 11.40 18.56
C LYS A 3 -7.29 10.85 19.49
N ASN A 4 -6.02 11.20 19.30
CA ASN A 4 -5.01 10.90 20.28
C ASN A 4 -5.33 11.85 21.45
N PRO A 5 -5.90 11.34 22.56
CA PRO A 5 -6.37 12.19 23.64
C PRO A 5 -5.20 12.91 24.34
N HIS A 6 -3.96 12.46 24.09
CA HIS A 6 -2.72 13.00 24.62
C HIS A 6 -2.20 14.23 23.85
N LEU A 7 -2.84 14.63 22.74
CA LEU A 7 -2.43 15.84 22.02
C LEU A 7 -2.86 17.10 22.78
N PRO A 8 -1.94 18.06 23.00
CA PRO A 8 -2.03 19.03 24.10
C PRO A 8 -3.14 20.09 23.95
N THR A 9 -3.58 20.41 22.73
CA THR A 9 -4.58 21.46 22.49
C THR A 9 -5.66 21.02 21.50
N VAL A 10 -6.88 21.59 21.66
CA VAL A 10 -8.02 21.33 20.76
C VAL A 10 -7.71 21.79 19.33
N SER A 11 -7.04 22.93 19.16
CA SER A 11 -6.60 23.45 17.86
C SER A 11 -5.61 22.52 17.17
N TYR A 12 -4.62 21.98 17.89
CA TYR A 12 -3.67 21.01 17.36
C TYR A 12 -4.35 19.70 16.94
N ARG A 13 -5.32 19.22 17.73
CA ARG A 13 -6.13 18.05 17.37
C ARG A 13 -6.94 18.26 16.09
N THR A 14 -7.52 19.43 15.90
CA THR A 14 -8.25 19.77 14.67
C THR A 14 -7.31 19.84 13.47
N ILE A 15 -6.16 20.49 13.58
CA ILE A 15 -5.16 20.60 12.49
C ILE A 15 -4.62 19.21 12.11
N SER A 16 -4.17 18.43 13.10
CA SER A 16 -3.69 17.05 12.90
C SER A 16 -4.77 16.16 12.26
N SER A 17 -6.05 16.34 12.65
CA SER A 17 -7.16 15.65 12.00
C SER A 17 -7.38 16.12 10.56
N CYS A 18 -7.34 17.42 10.28
CA CYS A 18 -7.49 17.96 8.92
C CYS A 18 -6.38 17.48 7.98
N ILE A 19 -5.12 17.44 8.45
CA ILE A 19 -4.00 16.87 7.71
C ILE A 19 -4.24 15.38 7.47
N GLY A 20 -4.64 14.67 8.54
CA GLY A 20 -5.19 13.31 8.57
C GLY A 20 -6.14 12.96 7.41
N TYR A 21 -7.23 13.73 7.34
CA TYR A 21 -8.25 13.55 6.31
C TYR A 21 -7.75 13.91 4.92
N THR A 22 -6.90 14.94 4.80
CA THR A 22 -6.38 15.38 3.52
C THR A 22 -5.53 14.31 2.87
N TYR A 23 -4.52 13.76 3.57
CA TYR A 23 -3.70 12.70 2.97
C TYR A 23 -4.48 11.42 2.73
N PHE A 24 -5.46 11.08 3.58
CA PHE A 24 -6.33 9.92 3.39
C PHE A 24 -7.15 10.04 2.10
N ILE A 25 -7.72 11.22 1.87
CA ILE A 25 -8.47 11.53 0.63
C ILE A 25 -7.51 11.53 -0.56
N SER A 26 -6.35 12.17 -0.46
CA SER A 26 -5.34 12.18 -1.53
C SER A 26 -4.91 10.78 -1.95
N TRP A 27 -4.63 9.88 -0.99
CA TRP A 27 -4.31 8.49 -1.29
C TRP A 27 -5.49 7.71 -1.85
N SER A 28 -6.71 7.95 -1.38
CA SER A 28 -7.89 7.26 -1.94
C SER A 28 -8.17 7.71 -3.37
N VAL A 29 -8.03 9.01 -3.64
CA VAL A 29 -8.26 9.60 -4.97
C VAL A 29 -7.15 9.23 -5.96
N SER A 30 -5.92 8.95 -5.50
CA SER A 30 -4.77 8.65 -6.37
C SER A 30 -4.99 7.44 -7.30
N PHE A 31 -5.87 6.51 -6.94
CA PHE A 31 -6.21 5.34 -7.75
C PHE A 31 -7.09 5.66 -8.97
N TYR A 32 -7.85 6.75 -8.93
CA TYR A 32 -8.82 7.08 -9.97
C TYR A 32 -8.20 7.60 -11.28
N PRO A 33 -7.17 8.48 -11.26
CA PRO A 33 -6.57 9.00 -12.49
C PRO A 33 -6.16 7.93 -13.49
N GLN A 34 -5.52 6.85 -13.04
CA GLN A 34 -5.11 5.76 -13.93
C GLN A 34 -6.32 4.97 -14.46
N LEU A 35 -7.27 4.65 -13.59
CA LEU A 35 -8.50 3.93 -13.96
C LEU A 35 -9.30 4.69 -15.03
N LEU A 36 -9.44 6.00 -14.85
CA LEU A 36 -10.13 6.90 -15.77
C LEU A 36 -9.34 7.10 -17.06
N ALA A 37 -8.02 7.22 -17.00
CA ALA A 37 -7.17 7.33 -18.19
C ALA A 37 -7.28 6.08 -19.07
N ASN A 38 -7.24 4.89 -18.47
CA ASN A 38 -7.45 3.63 -19.16
C ASN A 38 -8.85 3.56 -19.79
N TYR A 39 -9.90 3.96 -19.06
CA TYR A 39 -11.27 3.98 -19.56
C TYR A 39 -11.44 4.93 -20.76
N ARG A 40 -10.87 6.15 -20.69
CA ARG A 40 -10.95 7.14 -21.77
C ARG A 40 -10.16 6.72 -23.00
N ARG A 41 -8.95 6.18 -22.81
CA ARG A 41 -8.07 5.77 -23.92
C ARG A 41 -8.46 4.44 -24.54
N ARG A 42 -9.26 3.62 -23.84
CA ARG A 42 -9.62 2.24 -24.23
C ARG A 42 -8.40 1.36 -24.53
N THR A 43 -7.26 1.68 -23.93
CA THR A 43 -6.02 0.92 -24.00
C THR A 43 -5.23 1.13 -22.71
N THR A 44 -4.52 0.09 -22.31
CA THR A 44 -3.60 0.08 -21.17
C THR A 44 -2.13 0.10 -21.62
N ARG A 45 -1.86 0.37 -22.91
CA ARG A 45 -0.49 0.56 -23.40
C ARG A 45 0.22 1.65 -22.57
N GLY A 46 1.28 1.21 -21.89
CA GLY A 46 2.11 2.01 -21.02
C GLY A 46 1.94 1.78 -19.53
N LEU A 47 1.00 0.91 -19.15
CA LEU A 47 0.81 0.44 -17.81
C LEU A 47 1.36 -0.98 -17.68
N SER A 48 2.26 -1.20 -16.73
CA SER A 48 2.89 -2.50 -16.49
C SER A 48 1.90 -3.50 -15.87
N PRO A 49 1.66 -4.65 -16.51
CA PRO A 49 0.86 -5.73 -15.92
C PRO A 49 1.44 -6.23 -14.61
N ASP A 50 2.77 -6.28 -14.52
CA ASP A 50 3.51 -6.71 -13.34
C ASP A 50 3.28 -5.76 -12.15
N PHE A 51 3.34 -4.44 -12.40
CA PHE A 51 2.99 -3.43 -11.39
C PHE A 51 1.55 -3.67 -10.88
N CYS A 52 0.59 -3.82 -11.79
CA CYS A 52 -0.82 -4.01 -11.40
C CYS A 52 -1.05 -5.32 -10.64
N ALA A 53 -0.44 -6.43 -11.07
CA ALA A 53 -0.57 -7.72 -10.40
C ALA A 53 0.02 -7.71 -8.98
N LEU A 54 1.22 -7.12 -8.83
CA LEU A 54 1.82 -6.90 -7.51
C LEU A 54 0.93 -6.00 -6.65
N ASN A 55 0.39 -4.93 -7.22
CA ASN A 55 -0.46 -4.01 -6.48
C ASN A 55 -1.74 -4.69 -5.95
N VAL A 56 -2.37 -5.55 -6.77
CA VAL A 56 -3.53 -6.35 -6.35
C VAL A 56 -3.17 -7.30 -5.22
N LEU A 57 -2.07 -8.07 -5.34
CA LEU A 57 -1.62 -8.99 -4.29
C LEU A 57 -1.35 -8.26 -2.97
N GLY A 58 -0.63 -7.14 -3.05
CA GLY A 58 -0.33 -6.32 -1.87
C GLY A 58 -1.59 -5.82 -1.20
N PHE A 59 -2.51 -5.19 -1.94
CA PHE A 59 -3.74 -4.66 -1.37
C PHE A 59 -4.71 -5.75 -0.91
N ALA A 60 -4.72 -6.94 -1.52
CA ALA A 60 -5.45 -8.08 -1.00
C ALA A 60 -4.96 -8.48 0.39
N CYS A 61 -3.64 -8.66 0.55
CA CYS A 61 -3.03 -8.97 1.84
C CYS A 61 -3.30 -7.89 2.88
N TYR A 62 -3.20 -6.62 2.49
CA TYR A 62 -3.47 -5.48 3.35
C TYR A 62 -4.94 -5.38 3.77
N ALA A 63 -5.88 -5.62 2.86
CA ALA A 63 -7.30 -5.64 3.17
C ALA A 63 -7.64 -6.78 4.13
N THR A 64 -7.14 -7.99 3.87
CA THR A 64 -7.34 -9.14 4.78
C THR A 64 -6.74 -8.87 6.16
N TYR A 65 -5.53 -8.29 6.24
CA TYR A 65 -4.92 -7.89 7.51
C TYR A 65 -5.81 -6.91 8.29
N ASN A 66 -6.23 -5.82 7.67
CA ASN A 66 -7.03 -4.78 8.33
C ASN A 66 -8.41 -5.32 8.74
N VAL A 67 -9.09 -6.08 7.87
CA VAL A 67 -10.38 -6.70 8.19
C VAL A 67 -10.25 -7.69 9.36
N ALA A 68 -9.20 -8.52 9.38
CA ALA A 68 -8.99 -9.48 10.46
C ALA A 68 -8.65 -8.80 11.79
N MET A 69 -7.72 -7.84 11.77
CA MET A 69 -7.33 -7.08 12.97
C MET A 69 -8.48 -6.23 13.51
N TYR A 70 -9.34 -5.67 12.66
CA TYR A 70 -10.48 -4.86 13.10
C TYR A 70 -11.67 -5.71 13.55
N GLY A 71 -12.02 -6.72 12.77
CA GLY A 71 -13.33 -7.39 12.87
C GLY A 71 -13.35 -8.77 13.52
N SER A 72 -12.20 -9.41 13.80
CA SER A 72 -12.17 -10.78 14.31
C SER A 72 -11.93 -10.85 15.83
N PRO A 73 -12.95 -11.22 16.64
CA PRO A 73 -12.79 -11.39 18.09
C PRO A 73 -11.74 -12.45 18.45
N TYR A 74 -11.56 -13.45 17.60
CA TYR A 74 -10.58 -14.50 17.80
C TYR A 74 -9.13 -13.98 17.64
N ILE A 75 -8.88 -13.12 16.64
CA ILE A 75 -7.59 -12.45 16.48
C ILE A 75 -7.33 -11.51 17.65
N HIS A 76 -8.35 -10.82 18.16
CA HIS A 76 -8.23 -9.94 19.32
C HIS A 76 -7.82 -10.72 20.57
N LYS A 77 -8.40 -11.90 20.78
CA LYS A 77 -8.02 -12.81 21.86
C LYS A 77 -6.54 -13.20 21.76
N LEU A 78 -6.10 -13.68 20.59
CA LEU A 78 -4.71 -14.06 20.36
C LEU A 78 -3.73 -12.88 20.53
N TYR A 79 -4.15 -11.68 20.14
CA TYR A 79 -3.36 -10.46 20.30
C TYR A 79 -3.16 -10.11 21.77
N ARG A 80 -4.23 -10.14 22.58
CA ARG A 80 -4.17 -9.90 24.03
C ARG A 80 -3.39 -10.98 24.78
N GLU A 81 -3.50 -12.24 24.37
CA GLU A 81 -2.68 -13.32 24.92
C GLU A 81 -1.17 -13.09 24.68
N ARG A 82 -0.80 -12.46 23.56
CA ARG A 82 0.59 -12.20 23.21
C ARG A 82 1.17 -10.92 23.83
N TYR A 83 0.39 -9.84 23.84
CA TYR A 83 0.87 -8.50 24.21
C TYR A 83 0.31 -7.97 25.53
N GLY A 84 -0.55 -8.74 26.20
CA GLY A 84 -1.21 -8.36 27.45
C GLY A 84 -2.69 -7.99 27.25
N ASN A 85 -3.47 -8.12 28.32
CA ASN A 85 -4.92 -7.91 28.27
C ASN A 85 -5.32 -6.46 27.91
N ASP A 86 -4.48 -5.50 28.28
CA ASP A 86 -4.68 -4.07 28.02
C ASP A 86 -4.16 -3.63 26.63
N ALA A 87 -3.64 -4.57 25.83
CA ALA A 87 -3.11 -4.26 24.51
C ALA A 87 -4.24 -3.82 23.56
N GLU A 88 -4.18 -2.56 23.14
CA GLU A 88 -5.12 -1.99 22.18
C GLU A 88 -4.74 -2.33 20.74
N ILE A 89 -5.77 -2.59 19.92
CA ILE A 89 -5.59 -2.78 18.49
C ILE A 89 -5.67 -1.41 17.82
N THR A 90 -4.60 -1.05 17.12
CA THR A 90 -4.45 0.26 16.51
C THR A 90 -5.19 0.42 15.19
N VAL A 91 -5.67 -0.69 14.59
CA VAL A 91 -6.40 -0.69 13.31
C VAL A 91 -7.81 -0.13 13.51
N GLN A 92 -8.17 0.86 12.69
CA GLN A 92 -9.45 1.55 12.78
C GLN A 92 -10.32 1.31 11.53
N SER A 93 -11.60 1.64 11.61
CA SER A 93 -12.57 1.41 10.53
C SER A 93 -12.20 2.11 9.21
N ASN A 94 -11.57 3.28 9.30
CA ASN A 94 -11.04 4.00 8.13
C ASN A 94 -9.91 3.23 7.42
N ASP A 95 -9.06 2.53 8.17
CA ASP A 95 -7.95 1.75 7.60
C ASP A 95 -8.51 0.55 6.82
N VAL A 96 -9.56 -0.09 7.36
CA VAL A 96 -10.32 -1.12 6.67
C VAL A 96 -10.95 -0.57 5.39
N ALA A 97 -11.66 0.55 5.47
CA ALA A 97 -12.33 1.15 4.32
C ALA A 97 -11.33 1.49 3.21
N PHE A 98 -10.18 2.09 3.54
CA PHE A 98 -9.13 2.40 2.58
C PHE A 98 -8.52 1.14 1.97
N ALA A 99 -8.19 0.13 2.78
CA ALA A 99 -7.56 -1.09 2.30
C ALA A 99 -8.47 -1.84 1.31
N VAL A 100 -9.76 -1.96 1.64
CA VAL A 100 -10.77 -2.58 0.75
C VAL A 100 -10.96 -1.74 -0.52
N HIS A 101 -11.08 -0.44 -0.38
CA HIS A 101 -11.22 0.48 -1.52
C HIS A 101 -10.04 0.37 -2.51
N ALA A 102 -8.81 0.43 -1.98
CA ALA A 102 -7.59 0.30 -2.76
C ALA A 102 -7.49 -1.07 -3.45
N PHE A 103 -7.88 -2.15 -2.76
CA PHE A 103 -7.93 -3.48 -3.35
C PHE A 103 -8.90 -3.57 -4.53
N LEU A 104 -10.11 -2.99 -4.40
CA LEU A 104 -11.10 -2.97 -5.46
C LEU A 104 -10.60 -2.18 -6.69
N LEU A 105 -10.07 -0.97 -6.48
CA LEU A 105 -9.57 -0.15 -7.59
C LEU A 105 -8.32 -0.74 -8.26
N ALA A 106 -7.42 -1.35 -7.49
CA ALA A 106 -6.27 -2.08 -8.04
C ALA A 106 -6.74 -3.26 -8.91
N SER A 107 -7.75 -4.01 -8.43
CA SER A 107 -8.32 -5.15 -9.15
C SER A 107 -9.01 -4.72 -10.44
N LEU A 108 -9.77 -3.63 -10.40
CA LEU A 108 -10.38 -3.03 -11.59
C LEU A 108 -9.33 -2.56 -12.60
N THR A 109 -8.22 -1.97 -12.13
CA THR A 109 -7.12 -1.54 -13.00
C THR A 109 -6.44 -2.74 -13.67
N LEU A 110 -6.20 -3.83 -12.95
CA LEU A 110 -5.67 -5.07 -13.53
C LEU A 110 -6.66 -5.71 -14.51
N PHE A 111 -7.96 -5.70 -14.19
CA PHE A 111 -9.01 -6.16 -15.10
C PHE A 111 -9.00 -5.39 -16.43
N GLN A 112 -8.82 -4.06 -16.39
CA GLN A 112 -8.73 -3.24 -17.61
C GLN A 112 -7.58 -3.68 -18.54
N ILE A 113 -6.46 -4.17 -18.00
CA ILE A 113 -5.35 -4.69 -18.81
C ILE A 113 -5.78 -5.92 -19.62
N GLY A 114 -6.47 -6.85 -18.96
CA GLY A 114 -7.03 -8.04 -19.61
C GLY A 114 -8.14 -7.70 -20.61
N TYR A 115 -9.01 -6.74 -20.27
CA TYR A 115 -10.17 -6.39 -21.09
C TYR A 115 -9.80 -5.60 -22.35
N TYR A 116 -8.93 -4.58 -22.26
CA TYR A 116 -8.63 -3.70 -23.39
C TYR A 116 -7.53 -4.23 -24.32
N ASP A 117 -6.44 -4.75 -23.78
CA ASP A 117 -5.28 -5.17 -24.60
C ASP A 117 -4.98 -6.68 -24.48
N GLY A 118 -5.71 -7.42 -23.64
CA GLY A 118 -5.58 -8.87 -23.50
C GLY A 118 -4.19 -9.35 -23.08
N PHE A 119 -3.41 -8.53 -22.37
CA PHE A 119 -1.97 -8.76 -22.08
C PHE A 119 -1.09 -8.97 -23.32
N ARG A 120 -1.60 -8.70 -24.53
CA ARG A 120 -0.85 -8.84 -25.79
C ARG A 120 0.04 -7.63 -26.04
N SER A 121 -0.37 -6.46 -25.56
CA SER A 121 0.38 -5.21 -25.73
C SER A 121 1.62 -5.14 -24.82
N GLN A 122 1.58 -5.83 -23.67
CA GLN A 122 2.67 -5.98 -22.72
C GLN A 122 2.57 -7.32 -22.02
N THR A 123 3.57 -8.17 -22.20
CA THR A 123 3.62 -9.50 -21.60
C THR A 123 4.14 -9.42 -20.15
N PRO A 124 3.46 -10.08 -19.19
CA PRO A 124 3.96 -10.17 -17.82
C PRO A 124 5.35 -10.80 -17.75
N SER A 125 6.21 -10.30 -16.87
CA SER A 125 7.55 -10.85 -16.69
C SER A 125 7.51 -12.21 -16.03
N ARG A 126 8.29 -13.17 -16.57
CA ARG A 126 8.47 -14.49 -15.95
C ARG A 126 9.04 -14.39 -14.53
N PHE A 127 9.87 -13.39 -14.25
CA PHE A 127 10.44 -13.19 -12.92
C PHE A 127 9.35 -12.80 -11.93
N ILE A 128 8.52 -11.79 -12.27
CA ILE A 128 7.42 -11.36 -11.41
C ILE A 128 6.37 -12.47 -11.26
N GLY A 129 6.09 -13.23 -12.32
CA GLY A 129 5.23 -14.42 -12.23
C GLY A 129 5.74 -15.45 -11.21
N LYS A 130 7.05 -15.73 -11.18
CA LYS A 130 7.66 -16.60 -10.16
C LYS A 130 7.56 -16.02 -8.75
N VAL A 131 7.78 -14.71 -8.59
CA VAL A 131 7.62 -14.02 -7.29
C VAL A 131 6.18 -14.12 -6.80
N LEU A 132 5.19 -13.82 -7.65
CA LEU A 132 3.77 -13.94 -7.32
C LEU A 132 3.40 -15.37 -6.92
N LEU A 133 3.85 -16.37 -7.69
CA LEU A 133 3.61 -17.78 -7.38
C LEU A 133 4.20 -18.16 -6.03
N ALA A 134 5.47 -17.80 -5.77
CA ALA A 134 6.14 -18.11 -4.51
C ALA A 134 5.42 -17.48 -3.30
N VAL A 135 5.00 -16.21 -3.41
CA VAL A 135 4.27 -15.51 -2.34
C VAL A 135 2.88 -16.11 -2.13
N ILE A 136 2.14 -16.41 -3.20
CA ILE A 136 0.82 -17.04 -3.09
C ILE A 136 0.95 -18.44 -2.47
N SER A 137 1.94 -19.23 -2.89
CA SER A 137 2.22 -20.54 -2.29
C SER A 137 2.54 -20.43 -0.80
N LEU A 138 3.33 -19.43 -0.38
CA LEU A 138 3.61 -19.18 1.04
C LEU A 138 2.32 -18.86 1.82
N ILE A 139 1.47 -17.98 1.29
CA ILE A 139 0.20 -17.60 1.92
C ILE A 139 -0.72 -18.82 2.06
N LEU A 140 -0.83 -19.66 1.03
CA LEU A 140 -1.68 -20.85 1.06
C LEU A 140 -1.12 -21.99 1.93
N ALA A 141 0.20 -22.08 2.07
CA ALA A 141 0.85 -23.08 2.92
C ALA A 141 0.74 -22.74 4.41
N PHE A 142 0.64 -21.47 4.79
CA PHE A 142 0.66 -21.06 6.20
C PHE A 142 -0.52 -21.62 7.04
N PRO A 143 -1.78 -21.64 6.55
CA PRO A 143 -2.87 -22.32 7.25
C PRO A 143 -2.62 -23.81 7.48
N ILE A 144 -1.92 -24.48 6.56
CA ILE A 144 -1.53 -25.89 6.69
C ILE A 144 -0.54 -26.04 7.85
N VAL A 145 0.46 -25.14 7.96
CA VAL A 145 1.41 -25.11 9.08
C VAL A 145 0.70 -24.97 10.43
N ILE A 146 -0.32 -24.09 10.52
CA ILE A 146 -1.14 -23.92 11.73
C ILE A 146 -1.91 -25.20 12.05
N TYR A 147 -2.61 -25.77 11.06
CA TYR A 147 -3.46 -26.95 11.24
C TYR A 147 -2.67 -28.16 11.73
N TRP A 148 -1.52 -28.43 11.11
CA TRP A 148 -0.65 -29.56 11.45
C TRP A 148 0.27 -29.28 12.64
N ARG A 149 0.21 -28.09 13.24
CA ARG A 149 1.03 -27.67 14.39
C ARG A 149 2.52 -27.92 14.18
N ILE A 150 3.00 -27.75 12.94
CA ILE A 150 4.40 -27.99 12.58
C ILE A 150 5.31 -27.02 13.37
N TRP A 151 4.83 -25.81 13.62
CA TRP A 151 5.48 -24.78 14.41
C TRP A 151 4.50 -24.23 15.45
N LYS A 152 5.00 -23.58 16.50
CA LYS A 152 4.16 -22.81 17.45
C LYS A 152 3.68 -21.50 16.79
N SER A 153 2.90 -21.63 15.72
CA SER A 153 2.31 -20.52 14.97
C SER A 153 0.79 -20.51 15.14
N ASN A 154 0.20 -19.33 15.16
CA ASN A 154 -1.25 -19.16 15.26
C ASN A 154 -1.79 -18.24 14.15
N TRP A 155 -3.09 -17.97 14.18
CA TRP A 155 -3.74 -17.12 13.19
C TRP A 155 -3.32 -15.65 13.26
N LEU A 156 -2.83 -15.17 14.41
CA LEU A 156 -2.25 -13.84 14.51
C LEU A 156 -0.92 -13.76 13.72
N ASP A 157 -0.10 -14.81 13.76
CA ASP A 157 1.12 -14.89 12.94
C ASP A 157 0.81 -14.87 11.45
N PHE A 158 -0.25 -15.57 11.03
CA PHE A 158 -0.70 -15.53 9.64
C PHE A 158 -1.08 -14.11 9.20
N VAL A 159 -1.87 -13.41 10.03
CA VAL A 159 -2.26 -12.03 9.78
C VAL A 159 -1.03 -11.12 9.67
N TYR A 160 -0.03 -11.28 10.53
CA TYR A 160 1.23 -10.53 10.41
C TYR A 160 2.01 -10.86 9.13
N VAL A 161 2.06 -12.13 8.71
CA VAL A 161 2.67 -12.51 7.42
C VAL A 161 2.04 -11.76 6.25
N LEU A 162 0.72 -11.59 6.24
CA LEU A 162 0.04 -10.80 5.20
C LEU A 162 0.49 -9.32 5.21
N SER A 163 0.68 -8.73 6.39
CA SER A 163 1.23 -7.38 6.52
C SER A 163 2.67 -7.30 5.97
N PHE A 164 3.53 -8.26 6.30
CA PHE A 164 4.90 -8.31 5.76
C PHE A 164 4.92 -8.49 4.25
N VAL A 165 4.03 -9.31 3.69
CA VAL A 165 3.88 -9.44 2.23
C VAL A 165 3.50 -8.11 1.60
N LYS A 166 2.56 -7.34 2.18
CA LYS A 166 2.22 -6.00 1.70
C LYS A 166 3.44 -5.07 1.69
N ILE A 167 4.24 -5.07 2.75
CA ILE A 167 5.47 -4.26 2.86
C ILE A 167 6.44 -4.65 1.73
N PHE A 168 6.75 -5.94 1.61
CA PHE A 168 7.64 -6.47 0.57
C PHE A 168 7.18 -6.08 -0.83
N VAL A 169 5.90 -6.29 -1.14
CA VAL A 169 5.30 -5.91 -2.42
C VAL A 169 5.44 -4.40 -2.67
N THR A 170 5.24 -3.58 -1.65
CA THR A 170 5.34 -2.11 -1.79
C THR A 170 6.76 -1.68 -2.17
N MET A 171 7.78 -2.38 -1.70
CA MET A 171 9.18 -2.10 -2.06
C MET A 171 9.51 -2.40 -3.52
N ILE A 172 8.90 -3.44 -4.09
CA ILE A 172 9.27 -3.93 -5.43
C ILE A 172 8.28 -3.51 -6.53
N LYS A 173 7.03 -3.20 -6.19
CA LYS A 173 5.94 -3.02 -7.18
C LYS A 173 6.22 -1.94 -8.22
N TYR A 174 6.97 -0.89 -7.86
CA TYR A 174 7.24 0.24 -8.76
C TYR A 174 8.32 -0.08 -9.81
N VAL A 175 9.20 -1.05 -9.54
CA VAL A 175 10.34 -1.40 -10.42
C VAL A 175 9.90 -1.78 -11.85
N PRO A 176 8.90 -2.66 -12.06
CA PRO A 176 8.45 -3.00 -13.41
C PRO A 176 7.97 -1.79 -14.23
N GLN A 177 7.29 -0.82 -13.60
CA GLN A 177 6.82 0.38 -14.29
C GLN A 177 7.98 1.32 -14.66
N VAL A 178 8.97 1.48 -13.78
CA VAL A 178 10.19 2.26 -14.08
C VAL A 178 10.94 1.68 -15.27
N ILE A 179 11.13 0.35 -15.29
CA ILE A 179 11.78 -0.37 -16.38
C ILE A 179 10.99 -0.21 -17.67
N LEU A 180 9.67 -0.36 -17.62
CA LEU A 180 8.81 -0.21 -18.77
C LEU A 180 8.90 1.19 -19.40
N ASN A 181 8.85 2.24 -18.58
CA ASN A 181 9.01 3.62 -19.03
C ASN A 181 10.39 3.81 -19.69
N PHE A 182 11.45 3.23 -19.10
CA PHE A 182 12.80 3.28 -19.64
C PHE A 182 12.94 2.55 -20.97
N GLN A 183 12.32 1.39 -21.15
CA GLN A 183 12.34 0.61 -22.38
C GLN A 183 11.56 1.29 -23.50
N ARG A 184 10.38 1.85 -23.17
CA ARG A 184 9.53 2.56 -24.14
C ARG A 184 10.04 3.96 -24.48
N LYS A 185 10.95 4.50 -23.67
CA LYS A 185 11.36 5.92 -23.72
C LYS A 185 10.16 6.87 -23.72
N SER A 186 9.09 6.48 -23.02
CA SER A 186 7.81 7.17 -23.01
C SER A 186 7.02 6.81 -21.76
N THR A 187 6.47 7.83 -21.10
CA THR A 187 5.50 7.68 -20.01
C THR A 187 4.05 7.70 -20.49
N ALA A 188 3.79 7.74 -21.80
CA ALA A 188 2.44 7.77 -22.34
C ALA A 188 1.66 6.52 -21.91
N GLY A 189 0.53 6.74 -21.24
CA GLY A 189 -0.33 5.71 -20.65
C GLY A 189 -0.16 5.45 -19.15
N TRP A 190 0.83 6.08 -18.53
CA TRP A 190 1.01 6.13 -17.08
C TRP A 190 0.57 7.50 -16.54
N SER A 191 -0.38 7.51 -15.62
CA SER A 191 -0.95 8.76 -15.08
C SER A 191 -0.02 9.39 -14.06
N ILE A 192 0.64 10.49 -14.41
CA ILE A 192 1.48 11.25 -13.48
C ILE A 192 0.68 11.81 -12.30
N TRP A 193 -0.61 12.07 -12.48
CA TRP A 193 -1.49 12.54 -11.39
C TRP A 193 -1.61 11.53 -10.25
N GLN A 194 -1.55 10.23 -10.55
CA GLN A 194 -1.51 9.21 -9.51
C GLN A 194 -0.25 9.38 -8.65
N ILE A 195 0.92 9.57 -9.28
CA ILE A 195 2.21 9.77 -8.61
C ILE A 195 2.22 11.05 -7.78
N LEU A 196 1.73 12.16 -8.34
CA LEU A 196 1.69 13.43 -7.62
C LEU A 196 0.78 13.37 -6.38
N LEU A 197 -0.35 12.67 -6.48
CA LEU A 197 -1.25 12.47 -5.34
C LEU A 197 -0.67 11.50 -4.30
N ASP A 198 0.06 10.47 -4.73
CA ASP A 198 0.77 9.54 -3.83
C ASP A 198 1.88 10.27 -3.06
N LEU A 199 2.69 11.06 -3.76
CA LEU A 199 3.73 11.89 -3.16
C LEU A 199 3.18 12.90 -2.17
N ASN A 200 2.10 13.62 -2.53
CA ASN A 200 1.45 14.56 -1.61
C ASN A 200 0.90 13.84 -0.37
N GLY A 201 0.27 12.67 -0.54
CA GLY A 201 -0.20 11.85 0.58
C GLY A 201 0.93 11.39 1.49
N GLY A 202 2.03 10.92 0.91
CA GLY A 202 3.23 10.50 1.63
C GLY A 202 3.91 11.63 2.40
N LEU A 203 4.18 12.76 1.73
CA LEU A 203 4.80 13.94 2.36
C LEU A 203 3.95 14.49 3.51
N LEU A 204 2.63 14.57 3.36
CA LEU A 204 1.73 15.02 4.42
C LEU A 204 1.69 14.02 5.59
N SER A 205 1.74 12.72 5.31
CA SER A 205 1.77 11.68 6.35
C SER A 205 3.06 11.71 7.17
N ASP A 206 4.22 11.87 6.50
CA ASP A 206 5.52 11.98 7.17
C ASP A 206 5.64 13.30 7.94
N LEU A 207 5.13 14.40 7.39
CA LEU A 207 5.09 15.69 8.06
C LEU A 207 4.25 15.63 9.35
N GLN A 208 3.07 15.00 9.32
CA GLN A 208 2.27 14.81 10.52
C GLN A 208 3.00 13.96 11.57
N LEU A 209 3.68 12.89 11.15
CA LEU A 209 4.44 12.04 12.06
C LEU A 209 5.56 12.83 12.78
N VAL A 210 6.27 13.69 12.04
CA VAL A 210 7.31 14.56 12.61
C VAL A 210 6.73 15.63 13.54
N LEU A 211 5.61 16.25 13.16
CA LEU A 211 4.94 17.25 14.00
C LEU A 211 4.43 16.64 15.31
N ASP A 212 3.77 15.48 15.24
CA ASP A 212 3.24 14.79 16.42
C ASP A 212 4.37 14.32 17.35
N ALA A 213 5.46 13.78 16.80
CA ALA A 213 6.65 13.40 17.58
C ALA A 213 7.31 14.61 18.27
N THR A 214 7.40 15.74 17.56
CA THR A 214 7.98 16.99 18.10
C THR A 214 7.09 17.57 19.20
N ALA A 215 5.76 17.54 19.01
CA ALA A 215 4.80 18.04 19.99
C ALA A 215 4.75 17.20 21.26
N LEU A 216 4.95 15.89 21.15
CA LEU A 216 5.00 14.96 22.28
C LEU A 216 6.38 14.86 22.94
N GLN A 217 7.40 15.53 22.38
CA GLN A 217 8.82 15.36 22.73
C GLN A 217 9.27 13.88 22.76
N ASP A 218 8.62 13.04 21.96
CA ASP A 218 8.86 11.62 21.89
C ASP A 218 9.11 11.20 20.44
N PHE A 219 10.39 11.04 20.11
CA PHE A 219 10.84 10.56 18.81
C PHE A 219 10.90 9.02 18.74
N SER A 220 10.57 8.31 19.83
CA SER A 220 10.54 6.84 19.83
C SER A 220 9.52 6.28 18.84
N GLY A 221 8.47 7.05 18.51
CA GLY A 221 7.52 6.69 17.45
C GLY A 221 8.10 6.70 16.03
N ILE A 222 9.16 7.48 15.78
CA ILE A 222 9.86 7.54 14.49
C ILE A 222 10.92 6.44 14.39
N THR A 223 11.71 6.24 15.46
CA THR A 223 12.77 5.20 15.50
C THR A 223 12.21 3.80 15.71
N GLY A 224 11.13 3.66 16.50
CA GLY A 224 10.44 2.41 16.78
C GLY A 224 9.63 1.86 15.59
N ASN A 225 9.39 2.69 14.56
CA ASN A 225 8.67 2.30 13.35
C ASN A 225 9.53 2.49 12.09
N LEU A 226 10.81 2.08 12.19
CA LEU A 226 11.80 2.16 11.12
C LEU A 226 11.27 1.59 9.79
N ALA A 227 10.48 0.52 9.83
CA ALA A 227 9.85 -0.08 8.66
C ALA A 227 8.88 0.89 7.94
N LYS A 228 8.11 1.70 8.69
CA LYS A 228 7.19 2.69 8.13
C LYS A 228 7.95 3.86 7.50
N PHE A 229 9.02 4.33 8.15
CA PHE A 229 9.91 5.34 7.59
C PHE A 229 10.56 4.87 6.27
N PHE A 230 11.09 3.64 6.23
CA PHE A 230 11.67 3.08 5.00
C PHE A 230 10.64 2.95 3.88
N LEU A 231 9.39 2.61 4.19
CA LEU A 231 8.31 2.55 3.19
C LEU A 231 7.98 3.93 2.61
N GLY A 232 7.88 4.96 3.45
CA GLY A 232 7.68 6.34 3.01
C GLY A 232 8.82 6.81 2.11
N PHE A 233 10.07 6.59 2.54
CA PHE A 233 11.26 6.90 1.76
C PHE A 233 11.30 6.22 0.40
N VAL A 234 11.03 4.90 0.34
CA VAL A 234 11.00 4.15 -0.92
C VAL A 234 9.94 4.71 -1.87
N SER A 235 8.75 5.06 -1.36
CA SER A 235 7.71 5.68 -2.17
C SER A 235 8.18 7.00 -2.77
N ILE A 236 8.73 7.90 -1.95
CA ILE A 236 9.23 9.22 -2.38
C ILE A 236 10.32 9.07 -3.46
N VAL A 237 11.23 8.10 -3.30
CA VAL A 237 12.28 7.83 -4.31
C VAL A 237 11.67 7.39 -5.63
N PHE A 238 10.72 6.46 -5.62
CA PHE A 238 10.06 6.02 -6.86
C PHE A 238 9.22 7.13 -7.50
N ASP A 239 8.53 7.94 -6.70
CA ASP A 239 7.76 9.07 -7.18
C ASP A 239 8.66 10.10 -7.87
N ALA A 240 9.81 10.42 -7.27
CA ALA A 240 10.83 11.27 -7.88
C ALA A 240 11.35 10.68 -9.21
N ILE A 241 11.62 9.38 -9.26
CA ILE A 241 12.02 8.70 -10.50
C ILE A 241 10.94 8.85 -11.58
N PHE A 242 9.66 8.64 -11.26
CA PHE A 242 8.57 8.80 -12.22
C PHE A 242 8.41 10.24 -12.69
N MET A 243 8.57 11.21 -11.79
CA MET A 243 8.55 12.63 -12.15
C MET A 243 9.70 13.00 -13.08
N VAL A 244 10.92 12.51 -12.81
CA VAL A 244 12.08 12.71 -13.70
C VAL A 244 11.85 12.05 -15.06
N GLN A 245 11.35 10.81 -15.08
CA GLN A 245 11.02 10.12 -16.32
C GLN A 245 9.98 10.90 -17.13
N HIS A 246 8.96 11.47 -16.49
CA HIS A 246 7.86 12.16 -17.17
C HIS A 246 8.23 13.57 -17.64
N TYR A 247 8.81 14.39 -16.77
CA TYR A 247 9.02 15.82 -17.04
C TYR A 247 10.39 16.13 -17.67
N ALA A 248 11.41 15.33 -17.39
CA ALA A 248 12.78 15.60 -17.85
C ALA A 248 13.23 14.67 -18.99
N LEU A 249 13.00 13.36 -18.91
CA LEU A 249 13.59 12.39 -19.84
C LEU A 249 12.69 12.05 -21.03
N TYR A 250 11.42 11.76 -20.79
CA TYR A 250 10.51 11.19 -21.78
C TYR A 250 9.29 12.07 -21.99
N ARG A 251 9.54 13.38 -22.15
CA ARG A 251 8.52 14.41 -22.38
C ARG A 251 7.54 13.90 -23.43
N SER A 252 6.37 13.53 -22.95
CA SER A 252 5.26 12.99 -23.76
C SER A 252 4.41 14.10 -24.30
#